data_AF-A0A1F5DB51-F1
#
_entry.id   AF-A0A1F5DB51-F1
#
_cell.length_a   1.000
_cell.length_b   1.000
_cell.length_c   1.000
_cell.angle_alpha   90.00
_cell.angle_beta   90.00
_cell.angle_gamma   90.00
#
_symmetry.space_group_name_H-M   'P 1'
#
loop_
_entity.id
_entity.type
_entity.pdbx_description
1 polymer ?
#
loop_
_entity_poly.entity_id
_entity_poly.type
_entity_poly.pdbx_seq_one_letter_code
_entity_poly.pdbx_strand_id
1 'polypeptide(L)'
;MTTHDLMNLPIEIKGQWHDKVWTAAAEQLQYYTREYHSNGRGIYLVLWFGFLVPNHPKNPHGWTSQPSPKTLSEMKDLLAIKYGNISEKTKIITLDLSKDFLG
;
A
#
# COMPACT_ATOMS: atom_id res chain seq x y z
N MET A 1 11.82 -2.88 36.59
CA MET A 1 10.70 -2.47 35.72
C MET A 1 10.85 -3.27 34.43
N THR A 2 10.07 -4.32 34.23
CA THR A 2 10.12 -5.18 33.03
C THR A 2 9.45 -4.44 31.88
N THR A 3 10.26 -3.91 30.97
CA THR A 3 9.80 -3.48 29.64
C THR A 3 9.21 -4.70 28.96
N HIS A 4 7.88 -4.79 28.97
CA HIS A 4 7.20 -5.73 28.08
C HIS A 4 7.56 -5.34 26.66
N ASP A 5 7.87 -6.34 25.85
CA ASP A 5 8.29 -6.25 24.45
C ASP A 5 7.14 -5.64 23.62
N LEU A 6 7.00 -4.31 23.68
CA LEU A 6 5.96 -3.54 22.98
C LEU A 6 6.30 -3.57 21.50
N MET A 7 5.76 -4.57 20.83
CA MET A 7 5.91 -4.73 19.39
C MET A 7 5.25 -3.55 18.66
N ASN A 8 6.05 -2.74 17.98
CA ASN A 8 5.54 -1.67 17.12
C ASN A 8 5.06 -2.25 15.79
N LEU A 9 3.84 -1.93 15.37
CA LEU A 9 3.30 -2.33 14.07
C LEU A 9 3.29 -1.11 13.13
N PRO A 10 4.30 -0.97 12.25
CA PRO A 10 4.31 0.15 11.31
C PRO A 10 3.17 0.01 10.29
N ILE A 11 2.51 1.12 10.01
CA ILE A 11 1.46 1.23 9.00
C ILE A 11 1.89 2.34 8.04
N GLU A 12 1.99 2.01 6.76
CA GLU A 12 2.27 2.97 5.70
C GLU A 12 1.03 3.08 4.81
N ILE A 13 0.55 4.31 4.61
CA ILE A 13 -0.70 4.58 3.89
C ILE A 13 -0.40 5.43 2.67
N LYS A 14 -0.86 4.99 1.48
CA LYS A 14 -0.77 5.75 0.24
C LYS A 14 -2.12 5.84 -0.46
N GLY A 15 -2.45 7.01 -0.99
CA GLY A 15 -3.53 7.12 -1.98
C GLY A 15 -3.09 6.53 -3.32
N GLN A 16 -4.03 6.04 -4.14
CA GLN A 16 -3.70 5.50 -5.46
C GLN A 16 -2.93 6.51 -6.34
N TRP A 17 -3.11 7.81 -6.13
CA TRP A 17 -2.41 8.88 -6.86
C TRP A 17 -0.96 9.11 -6.47
N HIS A 18 -0.55 8.62 -5.30
CA HIS A 18 0.74 9.00 -4.73
C HIS A 18 1.88 8.37 -5.55
N ASP A 19 2.88 9.16 -5.97
CA ASP A 19 3.98 8.70 -6.85
C ASP A 19 4.69 7.45 -6.32
N LYS A 20 4.84 7.38 -5.00
CA LYS A 20 5.45 6.24 -4.30
C LYS A 20 4.51 5.07 -4.00
N VAL A 21 3.28 5.03 -4.53
CA VAL A 21 2.33 3.93 -4.24
C VAL A 21 2.89 2.56 -4.68
N TRP A 22 3.79 2.55 -5.65
CA TRP A 22 4.45 1.36 -6.21
C TRP A 22 5.79 1.00 -5.54
N THR A 23 6.33 1.88 -4.68
CA THR A 23 7.64 1.66 -4.07
C THR A 23 7.62 1.69 -2.54
N ALA A 24 6.69 2.43 -1.93
CA ALA A 24 6.69 2.70 -0.49
C ALA A 24 6.57 1.44 0.39
N ALA A 25 5.91 0.37 -0.06
CA ALA A 25 5.87 -0.85 0.74
C ALA A 25 7.27 -1.49 0.88
N ALA A 26 8.11 -1.42 -0.17
CA ALA A 26 9.47 -1.96 -0.15
C ALA A 26 10.49 -0.95 0.40
N GLU A 27 10.31 0.34 0.09
CA GLU A 27 11.30 1.39 0.39
C GLU A 27 11.05 2.20 1.65
N GLN A 28 9.84 2.16 2.22
CA GLN A 28 9.51 2.88 3.45
C GLN A 28 9.11 1.87 4.52
N LEU A 29 8.08 1.08 4.25
CA LEU A 29 7.53 0.15 5.25
C LEU A 29 8.57 -0.90 5.68
N GLN A 30 9.34 -1.50 4.75
CA GLN A 30 10.34 -2.51 5.16
C GLN A 30 11.48 -1.96 6.02
N TYR A 31 11.85 -0.69 5.87
CA TYR A 31 12.86 -0.09 6.76
C TYR A 31 12.32 -0.03 8.19
N TYR A 32 11.09 0.46 8.35
CA TYR A 32 10.43 0.46 9.65
C TYR A 32 10.22 -0.94 10.21
N THR A 33 9.83 -1.93 9.38
CA THR A 33 9.62 -3.30 9.89
C THR A 33 10.90 -3.94 10.42
N ARG A 34 12.07 -3.56 9.88
CA ARG A 34 13.39 -4.04 10.30
C ARG A 34 13.93 -3.32 11.54
N GLU A 35 13.71 -2.02 11.66
CA GLU A 35 14.29 -1.20 12.73
C GLU A 35 13.52 -1.24 14.06
N TYR A 36 12.19 -1.37 14.03
CA TYR A 36 11.33 -1.12 15.21
C TYR A 36 10.92 -2.38 16.00
N HIS A 37 11.71 -3.46 15.96
CA HIS A 37 11.35 -4.76 16.57
C HIS A 37 10.04 -5.36 16.03
N SER A 38 9.60 -4.92 14.85
CA SER A 38 8.37 -5.36 14.18
C SER A 38 8.46 -6.77 13.59
N ASN A 39 9.62 -7.44 13.66
CA ASN A 39 9.81 -8.83 13.18
C ASN A 39 9.21 -9.06 11.77
N GLY A 40 9.39 -8.09 10.87
CA GLY A 40 8.85 -8.10 9.50
C GLY A 40 7.33 -7.88 9.36
N ARG A 41 6.62 -7.61 10.46
CA ARG A 41 5.18 -7.30 10.46
C ARG A 41 4.97 -5.83 10.12
N GLY A 42 4.03 -5.55 9.23
CA GLY A 42 3.63 -4.20 8.84
C GLY A 42 2.34 -4.23 8.04
N ILE A 43 1.70 -3.08 7.87
CA ILE A 43 0.53 -2.93 7.01
C ILE A 43 0.84 -1.87 5.96
N TYR A 44 0.74 -2.26 4.70
CA TYR A 44 0.70 -1.32 3.58
C TYR A 44 -0.75 -1.13 3.15
N LEU A 45 -1.28 0.07 3.37
CA LEU A 45 -2.66 0.42 3.04
C LEU A 45 -2.69 1.33 1.81
N VAL A 46 -3.38 0.88 0.77
CA VAL A 46 -3.66 1.67 -0.42
C VAL A 46 -5.11 2.12 -0.41
N LEU A 47 -5.33 3.43 -0.52
CA LEU A 47 -6.66 4.03 -0.64
C LEU A 47 -7.07 4.12 -2.12
N TRP A 48 -8.14 3.41 -2.48
CA TRP A 48 -8.68 3.33 -3.83
C TRP A 48 -9.98 4.12 -3.94
N PHE A 49 -10.08 5.04 -4.89
CA PHE A 49 -11.22 5.94 -5.10
C PHE A 49 -11.96 5.64 -6.40
N GLY A 50 -11.70 4.49 -7.02
CA GLY A 50 -12.31 4.11 -8.28
C GLY A 50 -11.42 4.40 -9.48
N PHE A 51 -11.96 4.05 -10.65
CA PHE A 51 -11.29 4.36 -11.91
C PHE A 51 -11.19 5.87 -12.08
N LEU A 52 -9.97 6.32 -12.36
CA LEU A 52 -9.71 7.70 -12.72
C LEU A 52 -9.41 7.76 -14.21
N VAL A 53 -10.06 8.68 -14.92
CA VAL A 53 -9.85 8.85 -16.36
C VAL A 53 -8.38 9.18 -16.67
N PRO A 54 -7.87 8.84 -17.87
CA PRO A 54 -6.50 9.20 -18.26
C PRO A 54 -6.23 10.70 -18.03
N ASN A 55 -5.01 11.04 -17.60
CA ASN A 55 -4.58 12.40 -17.24
C ASN A 55 -5.32 13.05 -16.05
N HIS A 56 -6.17 12.34 -15.33
CA HIS A 56 -6.71 12.83 -14.07
C HIS A 56 -5.55 13.16 -13.10
N PRO A 57 -5.55 14.31 -12.40
CA PRO A 57 -4.44 14.74 -11.56
C PRO A 57 -4.14 13.77 -10.41
N LYS A 58 -5.14 12.97 -10.01
CA LYS A 58 -5.02 11.90 -9.01
C LYS A 58 -4.71 10.52 -9.62
N ASN A 59 -4.27 10.44 -10.87
CA ASN A 59 -3.80 9.15 -11.38
C ASN A 59 -2.51 8.73 -10.66
N PRO A 60 -2.31 7.41 -10.44
CA PRO A 60 -1.03 6.91 -9.97
C PRO A 60 0.06 7.34 -10.94
N HIS A 61 0.96 8.23 -10.50
CA HIS A 61 2.14 8.58 -11.29
C HIS A 61 3.26 7.56 -11.04
N GLY A 62 4.17 7.43 -11.99
CA GLY A 62 5.41 6.67 -11.80
C GLY A 62 5.33 5.16 -12.04
N TRP A 63 4.18 4.61 -12.43
CA TRP A 63 4.13 3.22 -12.92
C TRP A 63 4.31 3.15 -14.43
N THR A 64 5.56 3.09 -14.85
CA THR A 64 5.92 3.14 -16.27
C THR A 64 5.88 1.78 -16.96
N SER A 65 5.68 0.68 -16.22
CA SER A 65 5.86 -0.69 -16.73
C SER A 65 4.56 -1.49 -16.90
N GLN A 66 3.41 -0.98 -16.47
CA GLN A 66 2.12 -1.67 -16.57
C GLN A 66 0.94 -0.69 -16.65
N PRO A 67 -0.22 -1.12 -17.19
CA PRO A 67 -1.40 -0.28 -17.30
C PRO A 67 -1.89 0.18 -15.92
N SER A 68 -2.31 1.45 -15.83
CA SER A 68 -2.98 1.95 -14.64
C SER A 68 -4.20 1.08 -14.33
N PRO A 69 -4.42 0.68 -13.07
CA PRO A 69 -5.54 -0.17 -12.72
C PRO A 69 -6.84 0.57 -13.01
N LYS A 70 -7.78 -0.12 -13.64
CA LYS A 70 -9.13 0.38 -13.94
C LYS A 70 -10.15 -0.12 -12.92
N THR A 71 -9.86 -1.22 -12.24
CA THR A 71 -10.74 -1.79 -11.23
C THR A 71 -10.02 -1.99 -9.90
N LEU A 72 -10.79 -2.13 -8.81
CA LEU A 72 -10.24 -2.51 -7.50
C LEU A 72 -9.50 -3.86 -7.56
N SER A 73 -10.02 -4.83 -8.34
CA SER A 73 -9.38 -6.14 -8.50
C SER A 73 -8.02 -6.00 -9.15
N GLU A 74 -7.96 -5.26 -10.26
CA GLU A 74 -6.70 -4.98 -10.94
C GLU A 74 -5.72 -4.28 -9.99
N MET A 75 -6.15 -3.29 -9.20
CA MET A 75 -5.25 -2.66 -8.22
C MET A 75 -4.64 -3.67 -7.25
N LYS A 76 -5.45 -4.61 -6.73
CA LYS A 76 -4.98 -5.68 -5.84
C LYS A 76 -3.99 -6.62 -6.53
N ASP A 77 -4.32 -7.08 -7.73
CA ASP A 77 -3.48 -8.00 -8.50
C ASP A 77 -2.11 -7.39 -8.80
N LEU A 78 -2.11 -6.11 -9.16
CA LEU A 78 -0.91 -5.38 -9.53
C LEU A 78 -0.01 -5.10 -8.32
N LEU A 79 -0.61 -4.76 -7.17
CA LEU A 79 0.12 -4.67 -5.90
C LEU A 79 0.69 -6.05 -5.49
N ALA A 80 -0.08 -7.14 -5.67
CA ALA A 80 0.38 -8.48 -5.35
C ALA A 80 1.58 -8.91 -6.23
N ILE A 81 1.52 -8.64 -7.54
CA ILE A 81 2.64 -8.87 -8.46
C ILE A 81 3.86 -8.05 -8.05
N LYS A 82 3.67 -6.75 -7.79
CA LYS A 82 4.79 -5.84 -7.45
C LYS A 82 5.49 -6.23 -6.16
N TYR A 83 4.73 -6.69 -5.18
CA TYR A 83 5.21 -6.94 -3.83
C TYR A 83 5.29 -8.43 -3.47
N GLY A 84 5.27 -9.35 -4.45
CA GLY A 84 5.40 -10.79 -4.20
C GLY A 84 6.65 -11.21 -3.42
N ASN A 85 7.68 -10.34 -3.36
CA ASN A 85 8.93 -10.57 -2.65
C ASN A 85 9.01 -9.90 -1.27
N ILE A 86 7.97 -9.22 -0.79
CA ILE A 86 7.98 -8.66 0.57
C ILE A 86 7.70 -9.75 1.61
N SER A 87 8.03 -9.48 2.88
CA SER A 87 7.76 -10.42 3.97
C SER A 87 6.28 -10.84 4.00
N GLU A 88 6.00 -12.14 4.08
CA GLU A 88 4.63 -12.69 4.21
C GLU A 88 3.87 -12.17 5.45
N LYS A 89 4.62 -11.69 6.44
CA LYS A 89 4.11 -11.07 7.66
C LYS A 89 3.62 -9.63 7.45
N THR A 90 3.96 -9.01 6.32
CA THR A 90 3.45 -7.71 5.91
C THR A 90 2.16 -7.89 5.12
N LYS A 91 1.08 -7.22 5.55
CA LYS A 91 -0.20 -7.27 4.85
C LYS A 91 -0.34 -6.08 3.92
N ILE A 92 -0.72 -6.36 2.68
CA ILE A 92 -1.06 -5.35 1.68
C ILE A 92 -2.57 -5.31 1.57
N ILE A 93 -3.15 -4.15 1.85
CA ILE A 93 -4.59 -3.95 1.90
C ILE A 93 -4.94 -2.82 0.95
N THR A 94 -5.97 -3.03 0.14
CA THR A 94 -6.57 -1.97 -0.69
C THR A 94 -7.95 -1.67 -0.13
N LEU A 95 -8.13 -0.46 0.39
CA LEU A 95 -9.40 0.03 0.90
C LEU A 95 -10.19 0.68 -0.23
N ASP A 96 -11.37 0.16 -0.50
CA ASP A 96 -12.28 0.70 -1.51
C ASP A 96 -13.09 1.87 -0.93
N LEU A 97 -12.79 3.07 -1.43
CA LEU A 97 -13.45 4.34 -1.16
C LEU A 97 -14.12 4.89 -2.44
N SER A 98 -14.31 4.04 -3.46
CA SER A 98 -14.93 4.45 -4.74
C SER A 98 -16.43 4.68 -4.65
N LYS A 99 -17.04 4.27 -3.54
CA LYS A 99 -18.45 4.49 -3.25
C LYS A 99 -18.55 5.54 -2.16
N ASP A 100 -19.42 6.51 -2.36
CA ASP A 100 -19.82 7.38 -1.28
C ASP A 100 -20.44 6.52 -0.18
N PHE A 101 -20.00 6.74 1.07
CA PHE A 101 -20.75 6.34 2.24
C PHE A 101 -21.98 7.27 2.33
N LEU A 102 -22.94 7.08 1.42
CA LEU A 102 -24.28 7.64 1.59
C LEU A 102 -24.96 6.79 2.66
N GLY A 103 -24.84 7.25 3.91
CA GLY A 103 -25.75 6.89 4.99
C GLY A 103 -27.11 7.55 4.82
#